data_AF-A0A949X2Z5-F1
#
_entry.id   AF-A0A949X2Z5-F1
#
_cell.length_a   1.000
_cell.length_b   1.000
_cell.length_c   1.000
_cell.angle_alpha   90.00
_cell.angle_beta   90.00
_cell.angle_gamma   90.00
#
_symmetry.space_group_name_H-M   'P 1'
#
loop_
_entity.id
_entity.type
_entity.pdbx_description
1 polymer ?
#
loop_
_entity_poly.entity_id
_entity_poly.type
_entity_poly.pdbx_seq_one_letter_code
_entity_poly.pdbx_strand_id
1 'polypeptide(L)'
;TPEIPTTLPTMDEVMGAEGLNSSAEIIQFYLEQFSENGLNVHTIHAETEGMSQLDTFAAIIRGLKKRGARFIQLNEIAQRLHLAELPVCEVTRTSLPGRAGWISAQGGFHRSPS
;
A
#
# COMPACT_ATOMS: atom_id res chain seq x y z
N THR A 1 -19.36 3.33 -3.94
CA THR A 1 -18.50 2.14 -4.00
C THR A 1 -17.53 2.20 -2.83
N PRO A 2 -17.21 1.09 -2.16
CA PRO A 2 -16.18 1.10 -1.12
C PRO A 2 -14.80 1.40 -1.71
N GLU A 3 -14.00 2.17 -0.99
CA GLU A 3 -12.57 2.37 -1.28
C GLU A 3 -11.75 1.47 -0.35
N ILE A 4 -10.70 0.82 -0.88
CA ILE A 4 -9.73 0.05 -0.08
C ILE A 4 -8.40 0.83 -0.10
N PRO A 5 -8.04 1.52 0.99
CA PRO A 5 -6.83 2.34 1.03
C PRO A 5 -5.55 1.51 0.87
N THR A 6 -4.50 2.14 0.31
CA THR A 6 -3.14 1.60 0.41
C THR A 6 -2.68 1.67 1.86
N THR A 7 -1.87 0.71 2.29
CA THR A 7 -1.33 0.66 3.66
C THR A 7 0.19 0.63 3.69
N LEU A 8 0.82 0.45 2.53
CA LEU A 8 2.26 0.45 2.35
C LEU A 8 2.64 1.55 1.35
N PRO A 9 3.80 2.20 1.52
CA PRO A 9 4.29 3.19 0.55
C PRO A 9 4.62 2.53 -0.79
N THR A 10 4.58 3.31 -1.86
CA THR A 10 5.04 2.87 -3.19
C THR A 10 6.57 2.77 -3.23
N MET A 11 7.13 2.01 -4.17
CA MET A 11 8.58 1.80 -4.17
C MET A 11 9.36 3.07 -4.48
N ASP A 12 8.82 3.96 -5.33
CA ASP A 12 9.40 5.26 -5.63
C ASP A 12 9.41 6.20 -4.41
N GLU A 13 8.38 6.15 -3.56
CA GLU A 13 8.37 6.87 -2.28
C GLU A 13 9.50 6.38 -1.36
N VAL A 14 9.73 5.06 -1.31
CA VAL A 14 10.77 4.44 -0.48
C VAL A 14 12.17 4.75 -1.03
N MET A 15 12.35 4.68 -2.35
CA MET A 15 13.63 5.00 -3.01
C MET A 15 13.98 6.49 -2.91
N GLY A 16 12.99 7.36 -2.78
CA GLY A 16 13.17 8.80 -2.58
C GLY A 16 13.43 9.19 -1.12
N ALA A 17 13.31 8.25 -0.17
CA ALA A 17 13.49 8.51 1.25
C ALA A 17 14.97 8.58 1.65
N GLU A 18 15.31 9.49 2.55
CA GLU A 18 16.67 9.57 3.10
C GLU A 18 17.03 8.29 3.87
N GLY A 19 18.15 7.66 3.51
CA GLY A 19 18.70 6.51 4.22
C GLY A 19 18.36 5.13 3.65
N LEU A 20 17.58 5.04 2.57
CA LEU A 20 17.29 3.78 1.87
C LEU A 20 17.94 3.79 0.48
N ASN A 21 19.23 3.48 0.43
CA ASN A 21 20.05 3.68 -0.78
C ASN A 21 20.36 2.38 -1.54
N SER A 22 20.03 1.22 -0.96
CA SER A 22 20.31 -0.09 -1.54
C SER A 22 19.07 -0.98 -1.61
N SER A 23 19.07 -1.92 -2.58
CA SER A 23 18.01 -2.93 -2.68
C SER A 23 17.83 -3.73 -1.39
N ALA A 24 18.91 -4.00 -0.65
CA ALA A 24 18.84 -4.75 0.61
C ALA A 24 18.07 -3.99 1.70
N GLU A 25 18.32 -2.68 1.82
CA GLU A 25 17.60 -1.80 2.76
C GLU A 25 16.13 -1.68 2.37
N ILE A 26 15.83 -1.52 1.08
CA ILE A 26 14.45 -1.48 0.56
C ILE A 26 13.71 -2.79 0.86
N ILE A 27 14.34 -3.93 0.60
CA ILE A 27 13.75 -5.24 0.90
C ILE A 27 13.45 -5.35 2.39
N GLN A 28 14.41 -5.01 3.24
CA GLN A 28 14.23 -5.09 4.69
C GLN A 28 13.12 -4.16 5.17
N PHE A 29 13.09 -2.92 4.68
CA PHE A 29 12.04 -1.95 4.98
C PHE A 29 10.64 -2.52 4.69
N TYR A 30 10.40 -3.06 3.49
CA TYR A 30 9.10 -3.63 3.15
C TYR A 30 8.72 -4.83 4.01
N LEU A 31 9.70 -5.68 4.34
CA LEU A 31 9.45 -6.81 5.21
C LEU A 31 9.11 -6.37 6.64
N GLU A 32 9.67 -5.28 7.15
CA GLU A 32 9.37 -4.73 8.47
C GLU A 32 8.04 -3.98 8.54
N GLN A 33 7.64 -3.29 7.46
CA GLN A 33 6.36 -2.57 7.40
C GLN A 33 5.16 -3.49 7.25
N PHE A 34 5.37 -4.75 6.82
CA PHE A 34 4.29 -5.70 6.64
C PHE A 34 3.66 -6.09 7.99
N SER A 35 2.36 -5.82 8.15
CA SER A 35 1.61 -6.23 9.33
C SER A 35 1.17 -7.70 9.22
N GLU A 36 1.58 -8.54 10.16
CA GLU A 36 1.23 -9.98 10.16
C GLU A 36 -0.26 -10.24 10.43
N ASN A 37 -0.94 -9.31 11.11
CA ASN A 37 -2.33 -9.48 11.57
C ASN A 37 -3.33 -8.60 10.80
N GLY A 38 -2.96 -8.12 9.61
CA GLY A 38 -3.76 -7.16 8.87
C GLY A 38 -3.76 -7.36 7.35
N LEU A 39 -4.69 -6.68 6.69
CA LEU A 39 -4.64 -6.50 5.25
C LEU A 39 -3.53 -5.50 4.93
N ASN A 40 -2.58 -5.93 4.09
CA ASN A 40 -1.55 -5.06 3.55
C ASN A 40 -1.88 -4.77 2.09
N VAL A 41 -1.98 -3.49 1.73
CA VAL A 41 -2.32 -3.04 0.37
C VAL A 41 -1.15 -2.21 -0.16
N HIS A 42 -0.50 -2.72 -1.19
CA HIS A 42 0.66 -2.10 -1.82
C HIS A 42 0.35 -1.83 -3.29
N THR A 43 0.61 -0.59 -3.72
CA THR A 43 0.48 -0.18 -5.12
C THR A 43 1.80 -0.42 -5.83
N ILE A 44 1.74 -1.05 -7.00
CA ILE A 44 2.89 -1.46 -7.79
C ILE A 44 2.87 -0.69 -9.11
N HIS A 45 4.01 -0.14 -9.51
CA HIS A 45 4.18 0.52 -10.82
C HIS A 45 4.87 -0.43 -11.79
N ALA A 46 4.20 -0.80 -12.89
CA ALA A 46 4.75 -1.75 -13.86
C ALA A 46 6.06 -1.24 -14.47
N GLU A 47 6.18 0.08 -14.66
CA GLU A 47 7.36 0.76 -15.19
C GLU A 47 8.58 0.71 -14.28
N THR A 48 8.41 0.45 -12.97
CA THR A 48 9.50 0.43 -12.00
C THR A 48 9.71 -0.99 -11.48
N GLU A 49 8.76 -1.53 -10.72
CA GLU A 49 8.80 -2.88 -10.15
C GLU A 49 8.71 -3.99 -11.20
N GLY A 50 8.18 -3.68 -12.41
CA GLY A 50 8.20 -4.59 -13.55
C GLY A 50 9.44 -4.48 -14.43
N MET A 51 10.30 -3.48 -14.20
CA MET A 51 11.48 -3.20 -15.03
C MET A 51 12.75 -3.10 -14.16
N SER A 52 13.22 -1.88 -13.86
CA SER A 52 14.50 -1.64 -13.19
C SER A 52 14.59 -2.18 -11.77
N GLN A 53 13.44 -2.36 -11.10
CA GLN A 53 13.36 -2.88 -9.73
C GLN A 53 12.79 -4.32 -9.65
N LEU A 54 12.73 -5.04 -10.77
CA LEU A 54 12.16 -6.39 -10.81
C LEU A 54 12.80 -7.35 -9.80
N ASP A 55 14.12 -7.34 -9.67
CA ASP A 55 14.82 -8.24 -8.74
C ASP A 55 14.56 -7.88 -7.28
N THR A 56 14.55 -6.58 -6.95
CA THR A 56 14.19 -6.06 -5.62
C THR A 56 12.77 -6.47 -5.26
N PHE A 57 11.81 -6.21 -6.16
CA PHE A 57 10.40 -6.56 -5.97
C PHE A 57 10.20 -8.07 -5.80
N ALA A 58 10.83 -8.89 -6.66
CA ALA A 58 10.76 -10.34 -6.56
C ALA A 58 11.35 -10.87 -5.24
N ALA A 59 12.40 -10.23 -4.72
CA ALA A 59 12.98 -10.57 -3.43
C ALA A 59 12.03 -10.26 -2.26
N ILE A 60 11.32 -9.12 -2.29
CA ILE A 60 10.27 -8.78 -1.32
C ILE A 60 9.18 -9.85 -1.32
N ILE A 61 8.64 -10.20 -2.50
CA ILE A 61 7.60 -11.21 -2.63
C ILE A 61 8.07 -12.57 -2.08
N ARG A 62 9.31 -12.98 -2.37
CA ARG A 62 9.88 -14.21 -1.78
C ARG A 62 10.00 -14.13 -0.26
N GLY A 63 10.44 -12.99 0.28
CA GLY A 63 10.54 -12.76 1.72
C GLY A 63 9.18 -12.83 2.42
N LEU A 64 8.16 -12.18 1.85
CA LEU A 64 6.79 -12.23 2.37
C LEU A 64 6.22 -13.65 2.35
N LYS A 65 6.42 -14.40 1.25
CA LYS A 65 6.01 -15.81 1.18
C LYS A 65 6.67 -16.66 2.26
N LYS A 66 7.97 -16.44 2.54
CA LYS A 66 8.67 -17.14 3.63
C LYS A 66 8.11 -16.82 5.02
N ARG A 67 7.53 -15.62 5.20
CA ARG A 67 6.82 -15.22 6.43
C ARG A 67 5.35 -15.65 6.46
N GLY A 68 4.90 -16.45 5.48
CA GLY A 68 3.54 -16.97 5.45
C GLY A 68 2.50 -16.01 4.84
N ALA A 69 2.93 -14.92 4.18
CA ALA A 69 2.00 -14.00 3.56
C ALA A 69 1.16 -14.68 2.46
N ARG A 70 -0.12 -14.32 2.40
CA ARG A 70 -1.06 -14.75 1.35
C ARG A 70 -1.40 -13.57 0.46
N PHE A 71 -1.24 -13.77 -0.85
CA PHE A 71 -1.65 -12.80 -1.86
C PHE A 71 -3.07 -13.14 -2.30
N ILE A 72 -3.95 -12.15 -2.25
CA ILE A 72 -5.38 -12.26 -2.54
C ILE A 72 -5.80 -11.11 -3.44
N GLN A 73 -6.88 -11.29 -4.19
CA GLN A 73 -7.40 -10.25 -5.05
C GLN A 73 -8.21 -9.22 -4.23
N LEU A 74 -8.14 -7.94 -4.61
CA LEU A 74 -8.88 -6.87 -3.91
C LEU A 74 -10.41 -7.04 -4.01
N ASN A 75 -10.91 -7.67 -5.07
CA ASN A 75 -12.34 -7.98 -5.20
C ASN A 75 -12.83 -8.97 -4.12
N GLU A 76 -12.01 -9.95 -3.73
CA GLU A 76 -12.33 -10.88 -2.65
C GLU A 76 -12.41 -10.16 -1.30
N ILE A 77 -11.57 -9.14 -1.08
CA ILE A 77 -11.67 -8.27 0.09
C ILE A 77 -12.95 -7.43 0.03
N ALA A 78 -13.21 -6.77 -1.11
CA ALA A 78 -14.40 -5.93 -1.28
C ALA A 78 -15.70 -6.70 -1.02
N GLN A 79 -15.78 -7.96 -1.45
CA GLN A 79 -16.94 -8.83 -1.23
C GLN A 79 -17.17 -9.21 0.25
N ARG A 80 -16.12 -9.13 1.10
CA ARG A 80 -16.21 -9.43 2.54
C ARG A 80 -16.59 -8.20 3.37
N LEU A 81 -16.64 -7.01 2.77
CA LEU A 81 -16.98 -5.78 3.49
C LEU A 81 -18.50 -5.69 3.74
N HIS A 82 -18.88 -5.36 4.98
CA HIS A 82 -20.26 -4.99 5.29
C HIS A 82 -20.47 -3.52 4.92
N LEU A 83 -21.02 -3.27 3.73
CA LEU A 83 -21.16 -1.91 3.19
C LEU A 83 -21.91 -0.95 4.13
N ALA A 84 -22.86 -1.45 4.92
CA ALA A 84 -23.62 -0.64 5.89
C ALA A 84 -22.80 -0.20 7.11
N GLU A 85 -21.68 -0.86 7.40
CA GLU A 85 -20.78 -0.55 8.52
C GLU A 85 -19.62 0.35 8.09
N LEU A 86 -19.43 0.55 6.78
CA LEU A 86 -18.32 1.34 6.26
C LEU A 86 -18.52 2.84 6.52
N PRO A 87 -17.45 3.55 6.87
CA PRO A 87 -17.51 4.99 7.01
C PRO A 87 -17.76 5.67 5.66
N VAL A 88 -18.63 6.68 5.66
CA VAL A 88 -18.73 7.62 4.54
C VAL A 88 -17.79 8.78 4.83
N CYS A 89 -16.74 8.89 4.03
CA CYS A 89 -15.73 9.94 4.15
C CYS A 89 -15.61 10.70 2.84
N GLU A 90 -15.21 11.97 2.94
CA GLU A 90 -14.73 12.70 1.77
C GLU A 90 -13.43 12.07 1.24
N VAL A 91 -13.19 12.19 -0.06
CA VAL A 91 -11.88 11.90 -0.66
C VAL A 91 -11.17 13.24 -0.87
N THR A 92 -10.08 13.45 -0.14
CA THR A 92 -9.32 14.71 -0.19
C THR A 92 -7.99 14.51 -0.92
N ARG A 93 -7.37 15.62 -1.35
CA ARG A 93 -6.02 15.59 -1.89
C ARG A 93 -5.03 16.02 -0.81
N THR A 94 -3.93 15.28 -0.69
CA THR A 94 -2.82 15.65 0.19
C THR A 94 -1.47 15.35 -0.48
N SER A 95 -0.39 15.86 0.09
CA SER A 95 0.99 15.58 -0.34
C SER A 95 1.71 14.80 0.76
N LEU A 96 2.61 13.90 0.36
CA LEU A 96 3.52 13.23 1.27
C LEU A 96 4.94 13.80 1.14
N PRO A 97 5.68 13.97 2.24
CA PRO A 97 7.10 14.32 2.16
C PRO A 97 7.87 13.34 1.26
N GLY A 98 8.74 13.86 0.39
CA GLY A 98 9.56 13.04 -0.51
C GLY A 98 8.84 12.51 -1.76
N ARG A 99 7.53 12.71 -1.89
CA ARG A 99 6.75 12.26 -3.05
C ARG A 99 6.41 13.42 -3.99
N ALA A 100 6.62 13.22 -5.29
CA ALA A 100 6.15 14.16 -6.29
C ALA A 100 4.62 14.04 -6.47
N GLY A 101 3.93 15.19 -6.52
CA GLY A 101 2.49 15.25 -6.76
C GLY A 101 1.63 14.94 -5.52
N TRP A 102 0.31 14.89 -5.74
CA TRP A 102 -0.69 14.64 -4.69
C TRP A 102 -1.13 13.17 -4.66
N ILE A 103 -1.60 12.73 -3.50
CA ILE A 103 -2.35 11.48 -3.30
C ILE A 103 -3.82 11.80 -2.98
N SER A 104 -4.68 10.84 -3.25
CA SER A 104 -6.01 10.79 -2.63
C SER A 104 -5.89 10.24 -1.21
N ALA A 105 -6.55 10.88 -0.26
CA ALA A 105 -6.59 10.46 1.14
C ALA A 105 -8.01 10.46 1.69
N GLN A 106 -8.22 9.70 2.76
CA GLN A 106 -9.47 9.70 3.49
C GLN A 106 -9.62 11.02 4.25
N GLY A 107 -10.67 11.78 3.92
CA GLY A 107 -11.06 13.01 4.58
C GLY A 107 -11.96 12.79 5.80
N GLY A 108 -12.63 13.86 6.23
CA GLY A 108 -13.53 13.82 7.37
C GLY A 108 -14.71 12.86 7.18
N PHE A 109 -15.12 12.22 8.29
CA PHE A 109 -16.29 11.35 8.35
C PHE A 109 -17.58 12.19 8.33
N HIS A 110 -18.53 11.81 7.49
CA HIS A 110 -19.90 12.30 7.52
C HIS A 110 -20.82 11.22 8.10
N ARG A 111 -21.55 11.52 9.18
CA ARG A 111 -22.71 10.67 9.55
C ARG A 111 -23.78 10.90 8.50
N SER A 112 -24.17 9.86 7.77
CA SER A 112 -25.41 9.91 6.97
C SER A 112 -26.56 10.31 7.91
N PRO A 113 -27.42 11.26 7.52
CA PRO A 113 -28.61 11.54 8.29
C PRO A 113 -29.49 10.28 8.29
N SER A 114 -29.92 9.89 9.49
CA SER A 114 -30.92 8.85 9.73
C SER A 114 -32.23 9.12 9.01
#